data_AF-A0ABD7WRG2-F1
#
_entry.id   AF-A0ABD7WRG2-F1
#
_cell.length_a   1.000
_cell.length_b   1.000
_cell.length_c   1.000
_cell.angle_alpha   90.00
_cell.angle_beta   90.00
_cell.angle_gamma   90.00
#
_symmetry.space_group_name_H-M   'P 1'
#
loop_
_entity.id
_entity.type
_entity.pdbx_description
1 polymer ?
#
loop_
_entity_poly.entity_id
_entity_poly.type
_entity_poly.pdbx_seq_one_letter_code
_entity_poly.pdbx_strand_id
1 'polypeptide(L)' 'MSKLLLKDQPLLVLPALAVKVGVNGALFLQQLHYWLEKSVNVQDGYTWVYNTNQQ' A
#
# COMPACT_ATOMS: atom_id res chain seq x y z
N MET A 1 -10.56 24.52 -14.47
CA MET A 1 -9.59 23.99 -13.49
C MET A 1 -10.31 23.82 -12.15
N SER A 2 -11.01 22.70 -11.96
CA SER A 2 -11.69 22.41 -10.70
C SER A 2 -10.64 22.13 -9.62
N LYS A 3 -10.62 22.99 -8.60
CA LYS A 3 -9.94 22.73 -7.32
C LYS A 3 -10.54 21.45 -6.76
N LEU A 4 -9.77 20.36 -6.72
CA LEU A 4 -10.23 19.12 -6.08
C LEU A 4 -10.61 19.46 -4.63
N LEU A 5 -11.81 19.03 -4.20
CA LEU A 5 -12.31 19.21 -2.82
C LEU A 5 -11.41 18.52 -1.79
N LEU A 6 -10.62 17.54 -2.24
CA LEU A 6 -9.63 16.82 -1.47
C LEU A 6 -8.26 17.37 -1.88
N LYS A 7 -7.61 18.08 -0.96
CA LYS A 7 -6.19 18.47 -1.11
C LYS A 7 -5.26 17.25 -1.13
N ASP A 8 -5.75 16.14 -0.59
CA ASP A 8 -4.97 14.93 -0.35
C ASP A 8 -5.31 13.85 -1.37
N GLN A 9 -4.30 13.06 -1.70
CA GLN A 9 -4.42 11.99 -2.68
C GLN A 9 -5.35 10.90 -2.12
N PRO A 10 -6.43 10.51 -2.84
CA PRO A 10 -7.38 9.54 -2.32
C PRO A 10 -6.73 8.17 -2.16
N LEU A 11 -6.87 7.57 -0.98
CA LEU A 11 -6.45 6.21 -0.70
C LEU A 11 -7.44 5.22 -1.32
N LEU A 12 -6.98 4.45 -2.29
CA LEU A 12 -7.76 3.39 -2.91
C LEU A 12 -7.71 2.14 -2.02
N VAL A 13 -8.86 1.61 -1.60
CA VAL A 13 -8.95 0.37 -0.81
C VAL A 13 -9.96 -0.58 -1.44
N LEU A 14 -9.65 -1.88 -1.44
CA LEU A 14 -10.59 -2.92 -1.87
C LEU A 14 -11.63 -3.19 -0.76
N PRO A 15 -12.94 -2.88 -0.96
CA PRO A 15 -13.94 -3.03 0.10
C PRO A 15 -14.11 -4.48 0.55
N ALA A 16 -14.05 -5.43 -0.39
CA ALA A 16 -14.13 -6.86 -0.08
C ALA A 16 -12.97 -7.34 0.81
N LEU A 17 -11.79 -6.71 0.71
CA LEU A 17 -10.66 -7.00 1.59
C LEU A 17 -10.87 -6.33 2.95
N ALA A 18 -11.32 -5.07 2.97
CA ALA A 18 -11.61 -4.34 4.20
C ALA A 18 -12.67 -5.03 5.07
N VAL A 19 -13.67 -5.69 4.46
CA VAL A 19 -14.65 -6.51 5.20
C VAL A 19 -13.99 -7.69 5.91
N LYS A 20 -12.93 -8.28 5.34
CA LYS A 20 -12.27 -9.47 5.88
C LYS A 20 -11.22 -9.16 6.95
N VAL A 21 -10.46 -8.08 6.78
CA VAL A 21 -9.28 -7.76 7.62
C VAL A 21 -9.34 -6.38 8.28
N GLY A 22 -10.45 -5.65 8.13
CA GLY A 22 -10.59 -4.26 8.53
C GLY A 22 -9.95 -3.29 7.54
N VAL A 23 -10.36 -2.02 7.60
CA VAL A 23 -9.88 -0.97 6.68
C VAL A 23 -8.37 -0.77 6.79
N ASN A 24 -7.84 -0.71 8.01
CA ASN A 24 -6.40 -0.52 8.24
C ASN A 24 -5.58 -1.72 7.72
N GLY A 25 -6.07 -2.94 7.97
CA GLY A 25 -5.43 -4.16 7.47
C GLY A 25 -5.44 -4.21 5.95
N ALA A 26 -6.55 -3.85 5.32
CA ALA A 26 -6.68 -3.80 3.87
C ALA A 26 -5.75 -2.75 3.25
N LEU A 27 -5.66 -1.55 3.85
CA LEU A 27 -4.72 -0.51 3.42
C LEU A 27 -3.27 -0.96 3.54
N PHE A 28 -2.89 -1.56 4.66
CA PHE A 28 -1.53 -2.08 4.87
C PHE A 28 -1.17 -3.15 3.84
N LEU A 29 -2.05 -4.14 3.65
CA LEU A 29 -1.82 -5.23 2.68
C LEU A 29 -1.73 -4.71 1.25
N GLN A 30 -2.56 -3.73 0.88
CA GLN A 30 -2.53 -3.14 -0.45
C GLN A 30 -1.22 -2.37 -0.70
N GLN A 31 -0.74 -1.62 0.31
CA GLN A 31 0.54 -0.94 0.21
C GLN A 31 1.71 -1.92 0.16
N LEU A 32 1.69 -2.97 0.99
CA LEU A 32 2.69 -4.03 1.01
C LEU A 32 2.75 -4.76 -0.35
N HIS A 33 1.60 -5.11 -0.91
CA HIS A 33 1.50 -5.77 -2.21
C HIS A 33 2.13 -4.91 -3.33
N TYR A 34 1.76 -3.63 -3.42
CA TYR A 34 2.34 -2.71 -4.39
C TYR A 34 3.87 -2.63 -4.28
N TRP A 35 4.38 -2.60 -3.05
CA TRP A 35 5.83 -2.56 -2.80
C TRP A 35 6.51 -3.87 -3.18
N LEU A 36 5.90 -5.02 -2.87
CA LEU A 36 6.41 -6.33 -3.26
C LEU A 36 6.47 -6.50 -4.78
N GLU A 37 5.47 -6.02 -5.54
CA GLU A 37 5.50 -6.05 -7.01
C GLU A 37 6.65 -5.22 -7.60
N LYS A 38 7.05 -4.13 -6.94
CA LYS A 38 8.12 -3.25 -7.42
C LYS A 38 9.50 -3.60 -6.88
N SER A 39 9.58 -4.43 -5.85
CA SER A 39 10.85 -4.75 -5.22
C SER A 39 11.67 -5.70 -6.10
N VAL A 40 12.92 -5.31 -6.35
CA VAL A 40 13.94 -6.18 -6.99
C VAL A 40 14.80 -6.90 -5.96
N ASN A 41 14.53 -6.66 -4.68
CA ASN A 41 15.37 -7.13 -3.60
C ASN A 41 14.88 -8.51 -3.13
N VAL A 42 15.62 -9.53 -3.56
CA VAL A 42 15.36 -10.93 -3.23
C VAL A 42 16.47 -11.44 -2.32
N GLN A 43 16.09 -12.00 -1.16
CA GLN A 43 17.00 -12.63 -0.21
C GLN A 43 16.41 -13.97 0.22
N ASP A 44 17.24 -15.01 0.25
CA ASP A 44 16.86 -16.40 0.58
C ASP A 44 15.67 -16.93 -0.26
N GLY A 45 15.54 -16.45 -1.51
CA GLY A 45 14.45 -16.82 -2.41
C GLY A 45 13.13 -16.08 -2.16
N TYR A 46 13.10 -15.14 -1.21
CA TYR A 46 11.93 -14.32 -0.90
C TYR A 46 12.14 -12.87 -1.34
N THR A 47 11.09 -12.24 -1.90
CA THR A 47 11.09 -10.81 -2.20
C THR A 47 10.82 -10.03 -0.93
N TRP A 48 11.72 -9.11 -0.61
CA TRP A 48 11.64 -8.28 0.59
C TRP A 48 11.45 -6.82 0.21
N VAL A 49 10.68 -6.10 1.03
CA VAL A 49 10.56 -4.66 0.93
C VAL A 49 10.97 -3.99 2.23
N TYR A 50 11.80 -2.96 2.09
CA TYR A 50 12.23 -2.13 3.20
C TYR A 50 11.47 -0.82 3.12
N ASN A 51 10.85 -0.43 4.22
CA ASN A 51 10.33 0.91 4.36
C ASN A 51 11.41 1.74 5.05
N THR A 52 12.40 2.21 4.28
CA THR A 52 13.39 3.15 4.81
C THR A 52 12.67 4.46 5.05
N ASN A 53 12.22 4.69 6.29
CA ASN A 53 11.72 5.98 6.69
C ASN A 53 12.90 6.96 6.63
N GLN A 54 12.99 7.75 5.57
CA GLN A 54 13.76 8.98 5.62
C GLN A 54 12.96 9.96 6.47
N GLN A 55 13.19 9.91 7.78
CA GLN A 55 12.83 11.01 8.68
C GLN A 55 13.85 12.13 8.52
#